data_AF-A0A059KGJ0-F1
#
_entry.id   AF-A0A059KGJ0-F1
#
_cell.length_a   1.000
_cell.length_b   1.000
_cell.length_c   1.000
_cell.angle_alpha   90.00
_cell.angle_beta   90.00
_cell.angle_gamma   90.00
#
_symmetry.space_group_name_H-M   'P 1'
#
loop_
_entity.id
_entity.type
_entity.pdbx_description
1 polymer ?
#
loop_
_entity_poly.entity_id
_entity_poly.type
_entity_poly.pdbx_seq_one_letter_code
_entity_poly.pdbx_strand_id
1 'polypeptide(L)' 'MNPILNRLKEPSTWAGIAVIATGLAEIAPAAPSMMLRGVSALAGGLAMLLRERGGAQ' A
#
# COMPACT_ATOMS: atom_id res chain seq x y z
N MET A 1 -1.91 -6.12 23.07
CA MET A 1 -1.75 -5.27 21.87
C MET A 1 -1.33 -6.17 20.73
N ASN A 2 -2.10 -6.29 19.65
CA ASN A 2 -1.85 -7.29 18.61
C ASN A 2 -0.76 -6.76 17.63
N PRO A 3 0.42 -7.37 17.51
CA PRO A 3 1.57 -6.80 16.81
C PRO A 3 1.30 -6.57 15.31
N ILE A 4 0.44 -7.40 14.71
CA ILE A 4 0.02 -7.31 13.32
C ILE A 4 -0.80 -6.03 13.08
N LEU A 5 -1.67 -5.65 14.02
CA LEU A 5 -2.49 -4.44 13.90
C LEU A 5 -1.65 -3.16 14.03
N ASN A 6 -0.51 -3.21 14.73
CA ASN A 6 0.42 -2.08 14.78
C ASN A 6 1.17 -1.91 13.44
N ARG A 7 1.59 -3.01 12.82
CA ARG A 7 2.27 -2.99 11.50
C ARG A 7 1.38 -2.41 10.40
N LEU A 8 0.08 -2.69 10.42
CA LEU A 8 -0.90 -2.12 9.49
C LEU A 8 -1.13 -0.61 9.67
N LYS A 9 -0.64 0.00 10.75
CA LYS A 9 -0.69 1.45 10.95
C LYS A 9 0.60 2.13 10.51
N GLU A 10 1.64 1.37 10.19
CA GLU A 10 2.91 1.91 9.72
C GLU A 10 2.79 2.30 8.24
N PRO A 11 3.10 3.56 7.87
CA PRO A 11 3.03 4.00 6.47
C PRO A 11 4.01 3.23 5.57
N SER A 12 5.12 2.73 6.11
CA SER A 12 6.09 1.89 5.40
C SER A 12 5.50 0.56 4.93
N THR A 13 4.59 -0.04 5.69
CA THR A 13 3.90 -1.29 5.32
C THR A 13 3.06 -1.09 4.06
N TRP A 14 2.29 0.00 4.01
CA TRP A 14 1.43 0.32 2.87
C TRP A 14 2.22 0.76 1.64
N ALA A 15 3.34 1.49 1.83
CA ALA A 15 4.26 1.81 0.76
C ALA A 15 4.88 0.54 0.13
N GLY A 16 5.26 -0.44 0.96
CA GLY A 16 5.74 -1.74 0.49
C GLY A 16 4.69 -2.50 -0.32
N ILE A 17 3.44 -2.53 0.15
CA ILE A 17 2.32 -3.16 -0.57
C ILE A 17 2.09 -2.47 -1.93
N ALA A 18 2.16 -1.15 -2.00
CA ALA A 18 1.98 -0.40 -3.25
C ALA A 18 3.07 -0.75 -4.29
N VAL A 19 4.33 -0.81 -3.86
CA VAL A 19 5.46 -1.19 -4.72
C VAL A 19 5.30 -2.62 -5.24
N ILE A 20 4.95 -3.56 -4.35
CA ILE A 20 4.73 -4.97 -4.73
C ILE A 20 3.55 -5.08 -5.71
N ALA A 21 2.43 -4.44 -5.42
CA ALA A 21 1.25 -4.47 -6.28
C ALA A 21 1.53 -3.85 -7.66
N THR A 22 2.33 -2.78 -7.73
CA THR A 22 2.76 -2.18 -8.99
C THR A 22 3.65 -3.12 -9.78
N GLY A 23 4.66 -3.72 -9.14
CA GLY A 23 5.55 -4.68 -9.81
C GLY A 23 4.80 -5.93 -10.31
N LEU A 24 3.82 -6.40 -9.54
CA LEU A 24 2.95 -7.50 -9.95
C LEU A 24 2.03 -7.11 -11.11
N ALA A 25 1.59 -5.85 -11.19
CA ALA A 25 0.73 -5.39 -12.28
C ALA A 25 1.42 -5.45 -13.65
N GLU A 26 2.74 -5.26 -13.70
CA GLU A 26 3.54 -5.30 -14.94
C GLU A 26 3.71 -6.71 -15.51
N ILE A 27 3.65 -7.74 -14.66
CA ILE A 27 3.81 -9.15 -15.07
C ILE A 27 2.47 -9.89 -15.16
N ALA A 28 1.37 -9.27 -14.73
CA ALA A 28 0.06 -9.88 -14.70
C ALA A 28 -0.71 -9.65 -16.02
N PRO A 29 -1.55 -10.60 -16.47
CA PRO A 29 -2.42 -10.40 -17.62
C PRO A 29 -3.38 -9.20 -17.44
N ALA A 30 -3.93 -8.68 -18.54
CA ALA A 30 -4.63 -7.39 -18.57
C ALA A 30 -5.78 -7.25 -17.54
N ALA A 31 -6.54 -8.32 -17.27
CA ALA A 31 -7.64 -8.30 -16.29
C ALA A 31 -7.16 -8.08 -14.84
N PRO A 32 -6.22 -8.88 -14.28
CA PRO A 32 -5.67 -8.62 -12.94
C PRO A 32 -4.80 -7.36 -12.87
N SER A 33 -4.20 -6.90 -13.98
CA SER A 33 -3.37 -5.69 -13.98
C SER A 33 -4.15 -4.44 -13.53
N MET A 34 -5.42 -4.31 -13.90
CA MET A 34 -6.25 -3.15 -13.52
C MET A 34 -6.58 -3.18 -12.02
N MET A 35 -6.88 -4.36 -11.47
CA MET A 35 -7.06 -4.53 -10.02
C MET A 35 -5.78 -4.22 -9.25
N LEU A 36 -4.63 -4.73 -9.70
CA LEU A 36 -3.34 -4.52 -9.04
C LEU A 36 -2.92 -3.04 -9.03
N ARG A 37 -3.19 -2.31 -10.12
CA ARG A 37 -2.97 -0.85 -10.17
C ARG A 37 -3.89 -0.11 -9.21
N GLY A 38 -5.16 -0.52 -9.09
CA GLY A 38 -6.10 0.05 -8.12
C GLY A 38 -5.66 -0.19 -6.68
N VAL A 39 -5.24 -1.42 -6.36
CA VAL A 39 -4.69 -1.77 -5.03
C VAL A 39 -3.42 -0.98 -4.73
N SER A 40 -2.53 -0.83 -5.70
CA SER A 40 -1.32 -0.01 -5.55
C SER A 40 -1.66 1.45 -5.25
N ALA A 41 -2.57 2.06 -6.02
CA ALA A 41 -2.98 3.45 -5.82
C ALA A 41 -3.61 3.66 -4.42
N LEU A 42 -4.46 2.73 -3.97
CA LEU A 42 -5.06 2.79 -2.64
C LEU A 42 -4.01 2.61 -1.54
N ALA A 43 -3.09 1.65 -1.68
CA ALA A 43 -2.02 1.43 -0.72
C ALA A 43 -1.06 2.63 -0.65
N GLY A 44 -0.72 3.23 -1.79
CA GLY A 44 0.09 4.46 -1.84
C GLY A 44 -0.61 5.65 -1.19
N GLY A 45 -1.92 5.83 -1.46
CA GLY A 45 -2.72 6.87 -0.81
C GLY A 45 -2.85 6.66 0.71
N LEU A 46 -3.06 5.43 1.16
CA LEU A 46 -3.06 5.06 2.58
C LEU A 46 -1.71 5.31 3.24
N ALA A 47 -0.61 4.98 2.56
CA ALA A 47 0.74 5.27 3.05
C ALA A 47 0.96 6.78 3.23
N MET A 48 0.48 7.59 2.29
CA MET A 48 0.59 9.05 2.36
C MET A 48 -0.27 9.62 3.49
N LEU A 49 -1.53 9.19 3.61
CA LEU A 49 -2.44 9.63 4.66
C LEU A 49 -1.95 9.23 6.06
N LEU A 50 -1.41 8.01 6.22
CA LEU A 50 -0.82 7.56 7.48
C LEU A 50 0.48 8.30 7.79
N ARG A 51 1.28 8.64 6.78
CA ARG A 51 2.48 9.47 6.94
C ARG A 51 2.13 10.89 7.36
N GLU A 52 1.08 11.49 6.80
CA GLU A 52 0.61 12.82 7.20
C GLU A 52 0.04 12.82 8.62
N ARG A 53 -0.72 11.78 9.00
CA ARG A 53 -1.25 11.63 10.36
C ARG A 53 -0.19 11.24 11.40
N GLY A 54 0.87 10.54 11.00
CA GLY A 54 1.98 10.15 11.87
C GLY A 54 3.13 11.16 11.91
N GLY A 55 3.23 12.04 10.91
CA GLY A 55 4.26 13.09 10.78
C GLY A 55 3.83 14.46 11.33
N ALA A 56 2.60 14.59 11.81
CA ALA A 56 2.11 15.77 12.55
C ALA A 56 2.30 15.63 14.08
N GLN A 57 3.38 14.96 14.50
CA GLN A 57 3.84 14.91 15.89
C GLN A 57 5.17 15.65 16.02
#